data_AF-A0A9D1RF34-F1
#
_entry.id   AF-A0A9D1RF34-F1
#
_cell.length_a   1.000
_cell.length_b   1.000
_cell.length_c   1.000
_cell.angle_alpha   90.00
_cell.angle_beta   90.00
_cell.angle_gamma   90.00
#
_symmetry.space_group_name_H-M   'P 1'
#
loop_
_entity.id
_entity.type
_entity.pdbx_description
1 polymer ?
#
loop_
_entity_poly.entity_id
_entity_poly.type
_entity_poly.pdbx_seq_one_letter_code
_entity_poly.pdbx_strand_id
1 'polypeptide(L)'
;MINTEDIETSRALLEQGRIEDAIKKLEELTNDESDELKDVAYYLLGNAYRRGNNWKDAINNYTRAIELNPDSPAVALRKNCIEILNFYNTDMYNH
;
A
#
# COMPACT_ATOMS: atom_id res chain seq x y z
N MET A 1 -19.00 -6.55 -5.18
CA MET A 1 -18.96 -7.04 -3.78
C MET A 1 -17.52 -7.42 -3.54
N ILE A 2 -16.79 -6.57 -2.83
CA ILE A 2 -15.41 -6.86 -2.45
C ILE A 2 -15.43 -8.13 -1.61
N ASN A 3 -14.83 -9.21 -2.12
CA ASN A 3 -14.73 -10.46 -1.40
C ASN A 3 -13.35 -10.54 -0.75
N THR A 4 -13.30 -11.09 0.46
CA THR A 4 -12.06 -11.41 1.16
C THR A 4 -11.12 -12.28 0.33
N GLU A 5 -11.66 -13.10 -0.58
CA GLU A 5 -10.92 -13.90 -1.54
C GLU A 5 -10.00 -13.07 -2.46
N ASP A 6 -10.44 -11.90 -2.93
CA ASP A 6 -9.62 -11.03 -3.80
C ASP A 6 -8.46 -10.39 -3.01
N ILE A 7 -8.70 -10.08 -1.74
CA ILE A 7 -7.68 -9.58 -0.80
C ILE A 7 -6.63 -10.67 -0.54
N GLU A 8 -7.07 -11.91 -0.28
CA GLU A 8 -6.16 -13.04 -0.07
C GLU A 8 -5.36 -13.37 -1.34
N THR A 9 -5.99 -13.31 -2.51
CA THR A 9 -5.33 -13.49 -3.80
C THR A 9 -4.25 -12.43 -4.01
N SER A 10 -4.58 -11.16 -3.77
CA SER A 10 -3.63 -10.05 -3.85
C SER A 10 -2.45 -10.24 -2.91
N ARG A 11 -2.70 -10.68 -1.67
CA ARG A 11 -1.65 -11.01 -0.70
C ARG A 11 -0.76 -12.16 -1.20
N ALA A 12 -1.34 -13.21 -1.77
CA ALA A 12 -0.57 -14.32 -2.33
C ALA A 12 0.30 -13.88 -3.52
N LEU A 13 -0.20 -12.99 -4.38
CA LEU A 13 0.56 -12.42 -5.49
C LEU A 13 1.77 -11.62 -4.98
N LEU A 14 1.61 -10.84 -3.91
CA LEU A 14 2.72 -10.12 -3.27
C LEU A 14 3.80 -11.09 -2.76
N GLU A 15 3.40 -12.17 -2.10
CA GLU A 15 4.32 -13.20 -1.60
C GLU A 15 5.06 -13.93 -2.73
N GLN A 16 4.41 -14.11 -3.88
CA GLN A 16 5.02 -14.66 -5.10
C GLN A 16 5.92 -13.66 -5.83
N GLY A 17 6.01 -12.40 -5.37
CA GLY A 17 6.76 -11.34 -6.04
C GLY A 17 6.07 -10.79 -7.30
N ARG A 18 4.83 -11.20 -7.57
CA ARG A 18 3.99 -10.69 -8.68
C ARG A 18 3.35 -9.36 -8.30
N ILE A 19 4.20 -8.35 -8.08
CA ILE A 19 3.80 -7.04 -7.55
C ILE A 19 2.82 -6.34 -8.51
N GLU A 20 3.08 -6.37 -9.81
CA GLU A 20 2.23 -5.70 -10.81
C GLU A 20 0.82 -6.27 -10.86
N ASP A 21 0.69 -7.60 -10.83
CA ASP A 21 -0.62 -8.27 -10.81
C ASP A 21 -1.38 -7.96 -9.51
N ALA A 22 -0.67 -7.92 -8.38
CA ALA A 22 -1.26 -7.56 -7.10
C ALA A 22 -1.77 -6.11 -7.12
N ILE A 23 -0.99 -5.16 -7.67
CA ILE A 23 -1.39 -3.75 -7.80
C ILE A 23 -2.67 -3.66 -8.61
N LYS A 24 -2.70 -4.25 -9.81
CA LYS A 24 -3.87 -4.18 -10.70
C LYS A 24 -5.13 -4.72 -10.01
N LYS A 25 -5.01 -5.86 -9.36
CA LYS A 25 -6.11 -6.51 -8.63
C LYS A 25 -6.62 -5.62 -7.50
N LEU A 26 -5.72 -5.04 -6.71
CA LEU A 26 -6.06 -4.15 -5.59
C LEU A 26 -6.64 -2.81 -6.07
N GLU A 27 -6.18 -2.25 -7.19
CA GLU A 27 -6.76 -1.04 -7.80
C GLU A 27 -8.22 -1.27 -8.21
N GLU A 28 -8.53 -2.42 -8.81
CA GLU A 28 -9.91 -2.83 -9.10
C GLU A 28 -10.77 -2.86 -7.82
N LEU A 29 -10.23 -3.39 -6.71
CA LEU A 29 -10.94 -3.42 -5.42
C LEU A 29 -11.15 -2.03 -4.82
N THR A 30 -10.17 -1.13 -4.95
CA THR A 30 -10.32 0.24 -4.44
C THR A 30 -11.36 1.06 -5.21
N ASN A 31 -11.66 0.69 -6.45
CA ASN A 31 -12.68 1.33 -7.30
C ASN A 31 -14.09 0.75 -7.12
N ASP A 32 -14.26 -0.37 -6.41
CA ASP A 32 -15.60 -0.90 -6.09
C ASP A 32 -16.33 0.05 -5.13
N GLU A 33 -17.67 0.10 -5.18
CA GLU A 33 -18.46 1.01 -4.34
C GLU A 33 -18.43 0.61 -2.86
N SER A 34 -18.06 -0.63 -2.54
CA SER A 34 -18.08 -1.16 -1.17
C SER A 34 -16.94 -0.56 -0.33
N ASP A 35 -17.25 0.09 0.79
CA ASP A 35 -16.22 0.66 1.68
C ASP A 35 -15.65 -0.33 2.70
N GLU A 36 -16.30 -1.49 2.88
CA GLU A 36 -16.07 -2.41 4.00
C GLU A 36 -14.64 -2.98 4.09
N LEU A 37 -13.92 -3.05 2.97
CA LEU A 37 -12.54 -3.56 2.89
C LEU A 37 -11.59 -2.63 2.14
N LYS A 38 -12.00 -1.39 1.86
CA LYS A 38 -11.16 -0.44 1.12
C LYS A 38 -9.91 -0.05 1.90
N ASP A 39 -10.00 0.10 3.22
CA ASP A 39 -8.85 0.38 4.07
C ASP A 39 -7.79 -0.72 3.95
N VAL A 40 -8.21 -1.99 3.96
CA VAL A 40 -7.35 -3.15 3.77
C VAL A 40 -6.76 -3.20 2.35
N ALA A 41 -7.57 -2.90 1.33
CA ALA A 41 -7.12 -2.85 -0.05
C ALA A 41 -6.03 -1.77 -0.25
N TYR A 42 -6.25 -0.55 0.25
CA TYR A 42 -5.25 0.51 0.21
C TYR A 42 -3.99 0.18 1.01
N TYR A 43 -4.14 -0.49 2.17
CA TYR A 43 -3.00 -0.99 2.94
C TYR A 43 -2.15 -1.99 2.15
N LEU A 44 -2.78 -2.96 1.48
CA LEU A 44 -2.07 -3.92 0.64
C LEU A 44 -1.47 -3.27 -0.61
N LEU A 45 -2.14 -2.27 -1.19
CA LEU A 45 -1.62 -1.52 -2.34
C LEU A 45 -0.36 -0.76 -1.94
N GLY A 46 -0.37 -0.13 -0.76
CA GLY A 46 0.81 0.50 -0.19
C GLY A 46 1.97 -0.49 0.00
N ASN A 47 1.68 -1.71 0.45
CA ASN A 47 2.68 -2.77 0.58
C ASN A 47 3.24 -3.22 -0.78
N ALA A 48 2.39 -3.29 -1.80
CA ALA A 48 2.77 -3.63 -3.17
C ALA A 48 3.78 -2.60 -3.72
N TYR A 49 3.43 -1.32 -3.66
CA TYR A 49 4.33 -0.24 -4.08
C TYR A 49 5.61 -0.18 -3.26
N ARG A 50 5.52 -0.44 -1.94
CA ARG A 50 6.70 -0.53 -1.07
C ARG A 50 7.66 -1.63 -1.53
N ARG A 51 7.15 -2.82 -1.89
CA ARG A 51 7.96 -3.91 -2.46
C ARG A 51 8.55 -3.55 -3.83
N GLY A 52 7.83 -2.72 -4.60
CA GLY A 52 8.31 -2.17 -5.87
C GLY A 52 9.29 -1.00 -5.74
N ASN A 53 9.79 -0.67 -4.54
CA ASN A 53 10.61 0.51 -4.24
C ASN A 53 9.95 1.86 -4.59
N ASN A 54 8.64 1.87 -4.80
CA ASN A 54 7.89 3.08 -5.07
C ASN A 54 7.34 3.64 -3.75
N TRP A 55 8.23 4.29 -3.00
CA TRP A 55 7.94 4.83 -1.67
C TRP A 55 6.86 5.93 -1.70
N LYS A 56 6.80 6.73 -2.78
CA LYS A 56 5.82 7.82 -2.90
C LYS A 56 4.40 7.27 -3.01
N ASP A 57 4.17 6.33 -3.92
CA ASP A 57 2.86 5.72 -4.08
C ASP A 57 2.49 4.84 -2.89
N ALA A 58 3.48 4.21 -2.24
CA ALA A 58 3.26 3.51 -0.98
C ALA A 58 2.68 4.46 0.10
N ILE A 59 3.30 5.63 0.30
CA ILE A 59 2.85 6.64 1.28
C ILE A 59 1.45 7.15 0.95
N ASN A 60 1.15 7.43 -0.33
CA ASN A 60 -0.18 7.88 -0.75
C ASN A 60 -1.26 6.85 -0.39
N ASN A 61 -1.01 5.58 -0.70
CA ASN A 61 -1.96 4.51 -0.42
C ASN A 61 -2.12 4.22 1.06
N TYR A 62 -1.03 4.22 1.83
CA TYR A 62 -1.17 4.14 3.29
C TYR A 62 -1.93 5.33 3.86
N THR A 63 -1.78 6.53 3.29
CA THR A 63 -2.55 7.70 3.75
C THR A 63 -4.05 7.48 3.54
N ARG A 64 -4.47 6.96 2.37
CA ARG A 64 -5.87 6.60 2.13
C ARG A 64 -6.38 5.52 3.09
N ALA A 65 -5.58 4.49 3.35
CA ALA A 65 -5.93 3.47 4.32
C ALA A 65 -6.15 4.05 5.73
N ILE A 66 -5.33 5.01 6.15
CA ILE A 66 -5.43 5.69 7.45
C ILE A 66 -6.65 6.64 7.51
N GLU A 67 -6.98 7.31 6.40
CA GLU A 67 -8.17 8.16 6.30
C GLU A 67 -9.46 7.36 6.52
N LEU A 68 -9.50 6.12 6.03
CA LEU A 68 -10.62 5.20 6.21
C LEU A 68 -10.59 4.50 7.57
N ASN A 69 -9.42 4.03 7.99
CA ASN A 69 -9.21 3.33 9.24
C ASN A 69 -7.95 3.85 9.95
N PRO A 70 -8.11 4.80 10.89
CA PRO A 70 -7.00 5.39 11.63
C PRO A 70 -6.23 4.40 12.51
N ASP A 71 -6.84 3.27 12.88
CA ASP A 71 -6.22 2.22 13.70
C ASP A 71 -5.44 1.19 12.84
N SER A 72 -5.46 1.37 11.51
CA SER A 72 -4.78 0.47 10.59
C SER A 72 -3.25 0.46 10.80
N PRO A 73 -2.59 -0.71 10.66
CA PRO A 73 -1.12 -0.81 10.65
C PRO A 73 -0.46 0.06 9.57
N ALA A 74 -1.23 0.55 8.59
CA ALA A 74 -0.80 1.53 7.60
C ALA A 74 -0.11 2.77 8.22
N VAL A 75 -0.50 3.19 9.44
CA VAL A 75 0.13 4.35 10.12
C VAL A 75 1.63 4.12 10.32
N ALA A 76 2.00 2.96 10.85
CA ALA A 76 3.39 2.62 11.11
C ALA A 76 4.18 2.44 9.79
N LEU A 77 3.59 1.76 8.81
CA LEU A 77 4.23 1.55 7.51
C LEU A 77 4.46 2.86 6.75
N ARG A 78 3.50 3.79 6.79
CA ARG A 78 3.65 5.12 6.21
C ARG A 78 4.84 5.87 6.81
N LYS A 79 4.95 5.88 8.15
CA LYS A 79 6.09 6.51 8.85
C LYS A 79 7.41 5.90 8.40
N ASN A 80 7.50 4.57 8.37
CA ASN A 80 8.69 3.87 7.91
C ASN A 80 9.06 4.26 6.46
N CYS A 81 8.09 4.34 5.55
CA CYS A 81 8.35 4.76 4.16
C CYS A 81 8.85 6.21 4.07
N ILE A 82 8.31 7.11 4.88
CA ILE A 82 8.76 8.52 4.94
C ILE A 82 10.20 8.59 5.48
N GLU A 83 10.52 7.84 6.53
CA GLU A 83 11.87 7.79 7.10
C GLU A 83 12.90 7.26 6.10
N ILE A 84 12.57 6.18 5.39
CA ILE A 84 13.40 5.63 4.32
C ILE A 84 13.62 6.67 3.22
N LEU A 85 12.55 7.31 2.73
CA LEU A 85 12.63 8.32 1.69
C LEU A 85 13.45 9.54 2.14
N ASN A 86 13.31 9.97 3.40
CA ASN A 86 14.08 11.07 3.97
C ASN A 86 15.56 10.71 4.08
N PHE A 87 15.91 9.50 4.51
CA PHE A 87 17.30 9.04 4.54
C PHE A 87 17.94 9.15 3.15
N TYR A 88 17.30 8.57 2.13
CA TYR A 88 17.80 8.64 0.74
C TYR A 88 17.89 10.07 0.17
N ASN A 89 16.93 10.94 0.49
CA ASN A 89 16.95 12.33 0.01
C ASN A 89 17.98 13.19 0.75
N THR A 90 18.22 12.97 2.03
CA THR A 90 19.16 13.78 2.82
C THR A 90 20.62 13.45 2.47
N ASP A 91 20.91 12.20 2.07
CA ASP A 91 22.24 11.79 1.60
C ASP A 91 22.66 12.44 0.26
N MET A 92 21.73 12.94 -0.55
CA MET A 92 22.05 13.65 -1.81
C MET A 92 22.41 15.13 -1.63
N TYR A 93 22.10 15.73 -0.48
CA TYR A 93 22.30 17.18 -0.22
C TYR A 93 23.46 17.50 0.73
N ASN A 94 24.18 16.49 1.21
CA ASN A 94 25.38 16.70 2.03
C ASN A 94 26.65 16.54 1.16
N HIS A 95 26.99 17.55 0.37
CA HIS A 95 28.36 17.78 -0.11
C HIS A 95 28.74 19.25 0.07
#